data_AF-A0A318ARH8-F1
#
_entry.id   AF-A0A318ARH8-F1
#
_cell.length_a   1.000
_cell.length_b   1.000
_cell.length_c   1.000
_cell.angle_alpha   90.00
_cell.angle_beta   90.00
_cell.angle_gamma   90.00
#
_symmetry.space_group_name_H-M   'P 1'
#
loop_
_entity.id
_entity.type
_entity.pdbx_description
1 polymer ?
#
loop_
_entity_poly.entity_id
_entity_poly.type
_entity_poly.pdbx_seq_one_letter_code
_entity_poly.pdbx_strand_id
1 'polypeptide(L)'
;MTRFPPLAALALLSLLAPIPAAAQITKAVIPTETGFEPHWWPEITAPAGWSALEDVRHENNCKALTPTGQTFRDAPAVIYACATRRDGDADDLAGFLEQDQAKFLADDPGLKLERLPDMATAAAGALTVYRQTPGKGANWELVAYGQENDADGQTFFLTFVLSARSSEALDKSQAAYRTVVAAYR
;
A
#
# COMPACT_ATOMS: atom_id res chain seq x y z
N MET A 1 53.62 -32.74 -38.17
CA MET A 1 52.48 -31.80 -38.28
C MET A 1 51.32 -32.38 -37.47
N THR A 2 51.18 -31.97 -36.22
CA THR A 2 50.13 -32.45 -35.31
C THR A 2 49.47 -31.22 -34.70
N ARG A 3 48.23 -30.94 -35.11
CA ARG A 3 47.43 -29.79 -34.66
C ARG A 3 46.67 -30.21 -33.39
N PHE A 4 46.89 -29.52 -32.28
CA PHE A 4 46.01 -29.59 -31.10
C PHE A 4 44.80 -28.68 -31.31
N PRO A 5 43.57 -29.11 -30.96
CA PRO A 5 42.41 -28.22 -30.96
C PRO A 5 42.44 -27.30 -29.73
N PRO A 6 41.86 -26.08 -29.80
CA PRO A 6 41.83 -25.16 -28.67
C PRO A 6 40.79 -25.62 -27.63
N LEU A 7 41.15 -25.51 -26.34
CA LEU A 7 40.20 -25.62 -25.23
C LEU A 7 39.10 -24.57 -25.42
N ALA A 8 37.87 -25.02 -25.67
CA ALA A 8 36.68 -24.20 -25.60
C ALA A 8 36.37 -23.91 -24.12
N ALA A 9 36.65 -22.68 -23.69
CA ALA A 9 36.18 -22.16 -22.40
C ALA A 9 34.66 -21.92 -22.48
N LEU A 10 33.87 -22.84 -21.94
CA LEU A 10 32.42 -22.68 -21.82
C LEU A 10 32.14 -21.74 -20.64
N ALA A 11 32.06 -20.44 -20.91
CA ALA A 11 31.54 -19.47 -19.95
C ALA A 11 30.03 -19.68 -19.81
N LEU A 12 29.62 -20.39 -18.76
CA LEU A 12 28.23 -20.53 -18.36
C LEU A 12 27.75 -19.18 -17.80
N LEU A 13 27.26 -18.30 -18.67
CA LEU A 13 26.54 -17.09 -18.27
C LEU A 13 25.20 -17.54 -17.67
N SER A 14 25.15 -17.70 -16.35
CA SER A 14 23.91 -17.93 -15.63
C SER A 14 22.95 -16.76 -15.88
N LEU A 15 21.92 -16.98 -16.70
CA LEU A 15 20.77 -16.08 -16.79
C LEU A 15 20.10 -16.03 -15.42
N LEU A 16 20.46 -15.05 -14.60
CA LEU A 16 19.61 -14.58 -13.51
C LEU A 16 18.41 -13.91 -14.16
N ALA A 17 17.38 -14.69 -14.50
CA ALA A 17 16.08 -14.13 -14.78
C ALA A 17 15.64 -13.37 -13.50
N PRO A 18 15.29 -12.08 -13.60
CA PRO A 18 14.75 -11.38 -12.45
C PRO A 18 13.49 -12.14 -12.02
N ILE A 19 13.49 -12.65 -10.79
CA ILE A 19 12.29 -13.21 -10.18
C ILE A 19 11.29 -12.05 -10.19
N PRO A 20 10.14 -12.18 -10.86
CA PRO A 20 9.11 -11.14 -10.78
C PRO A 20 8.83 -10.94 -9.29
N ALA A 21 8.97 -9.70 -8.83
CA ALA A 21 8.58 -9.34 -7.48
C ALA A 21 7.07 -9.63 -7.41
N ALA A 22 6.73 -10.79 -6.86
CA ALA A 22 5.35 -11.21 -6.71
C ALA A 22 4.75 -10.38 -5.57
N ALA A 23 3.57 -9.84 -5.84
CA ALA A 23 2.78 -9.00 -4.97
C ALA A 23 2.90 -9.40 -3.48
N GLN A 24 3.18 -8.43 -2.62
CA GLN A 24 3.27 -8.67 -1.18
C GLN A 24 1.91 -8.61 -0.46
N ILE A 25 0.83 -9.09 -1.09
CA ILE A 25 -0.42 -9.33 -0.38
C ILE A 25 -0.23 -10.51 0.57
N THR A 26 -0.16 -10.20 1.86
CA THR A 26 -0.23 -11.23 2.89
C THR A 26 -1.65 -11.75 2.97
N LYS A 27 -1.82 -13.06 3.08
CA LYS A 27 -3.11 -13.72 3.31
C LYS A 27 -3.04 -14.50 4.61
N ALA A 28 -4.05 -14.34 5.44
CA ALA A 28 -4.17 -15.06 6.70
C ALA A 28 -5.60 -15.56 6.89
N VAL A 29 -5.76 -16.65 7.64
CA VAL A 29 -7.07 -17.12 8.10
C VAL A 29 -7.05 -17.03 9.62
N ILE A 30 -7.91 -16.19 10.17
CA ILE A 30 -7.90 -15.83 11.60
C ILE A 30 -9.10 -16.48 12.28
N PRO A 31 -8.91 -17.20 13.40
CA PRO A 31 -10.03 -17.70 14.19
C PRO A 31 -10.83 -16.55 14.80
N THR A 32 -12.15 -16.60 14.68
CA THR A 32 -13.10 -15.66 15.30
C THR A 32 -14.15 -16.41 16.12
N GLU A 33 -14.98 -15.69 16.87
CA GLU A 33 -16.05 -16.32 17.69
C GLU A 33 -17.04 -17.14 16.84
N THR A 34 -17.18 -16.79 15.56
CA THR A 34 -18.12 -17.40 14.61
C THR A 34 -17.46 -18.40 13.66
N GLY A 35 -16.13 -18.55 13.68
CA GLY A 35 -15.42 -19.52 12.85
C GLY A 35 -14.01 -19.06 12.45
N PHE A 36 -13.75 -19.03 11.15
CA PHE A 36 -12.47 -18.61 10.58
C PHE A 36 -12.73 -17.57 9.49
N GLU A 37 -12.03 -16.45 9.57
CA GLU A 37 -12.21 -15.33 8.63
C GLU A 37 -10.94 -15.15 7.79
N PRO A 38 -11.07 -15.06 6.45
CA PRO A 38 -9.95 -14.75 5.59
C PRO A 38 -9.64 -13.25 5.66
N HIS A 39 -8.36 -12.92 5.82
CA HIS A 39 -7.85 -11.56 5.82
C HIS A 39 -6.71 -11.44 4.81
N TRP A 40 -6.57 -10.24 4.26
CA TRP A 40 -5.49 -9.90 3.35
C TRP A 40 -5.03 -8.45 3.55
N TRP A 41 -3.75 -8.16 3.36
CA TRP A 41 -3.24 -6.79 3.43
C TRP A 41 -1.92 -6.63 2.67
N PRO A 42 -1.60 -5.40 2.21
CA PRO A 42 -0.29 -5.09 1.65
C PRO A 42 0.79 -5.18 2.73
N GLU A 43 1.86 -5.91 2.46
CA GLU A 43 3.02 -5.91 3.34
C GLU A 43 3.82 -4.62 3.12
N ILE A 44 3.90 -3.81 4.17
CA ILE A 44 4.62 -2.53 4.15
C ILE A 44 5.78 -2.55 5.14
N THR A 45 6.90 -1.98 4.71
CA THR A 45 8.10 -1.84 5.55
C THR A 45 8.09 -0.48 6.24
N ALA A 46 8.32 -0.46 7.56
CA ALA A 46 8.41 0.77 8.32
C ALA A 46 9.64 1.60 7.90
N PRO A 47 9.49 2.90 7.58
CA PRO A 47 10.62 3.78 7.35
C PRO A 47 11.31 4.14 8.68
N ALA A 48 12.48 4.76 8.60
CA ALA A 48 13.22 5.18 9.80
C ALA A 48 12.36 6.07 10.73
N GLY A 49 12.35 5.75 12.02
CA GLY A 49 11.57 6.48 13.03
C GLY A 49 10.08 6.11 13.08
N TRP A 50 9.67 5.08 12.34
CA TRP A 50 8.32 4.53 12.37
C TRP A 50 8.35 3.06 12.79
N SER A 51 7.23 2.56 13.28
CA SER A 51 7.07 1.19 13.77
C SER A 51 5.70 0.67 13.37
N ALA A 52 5.61 -0.64 13.11
CA ALA A 52 4.33 -1.27 12.84
C ALA A 52 3.42 -1.17 14.08
N LEU A 53 2.15 -0.89 13.85
CA LEU A 53 1.15 -0.92 14.90
C LEU A 53 0.60 -2.34 14.99
N GLU A 54 1.10 -3.12 15.95
CA GLU A 54 0.72 -4.53 16.15
C GLU A 54 -0.77 -4.69 16.51
N ASP A 55 -1.37 -3.65 17.11
CA ASP A 55 -2.76 -3.64 17.58
C ASP A 55 -3.79 -3.20 16.52
N VAL A 56 -3.41 -2.90 15.26
CA VAL A 56 -4.41 -2.76 14.19
C VAL A 56 -4.87 -4.17 13.88
N ARG A 57 -5.91 -4.58 14.61
CA ARG A 57 -6.63 -5.82 14.39
C ARG A 57 -6.94 -5.93 12.90
N HIS A 58 -6.72 -7.11 12.38
CA HIS A 58 -6.91 -7.52 10.98
C HIS A 58 -8.31 -7.21 10.42
N GLU A 59 -9.24 -6.76 11.26
CA GLU A 59 -10.63 -6.38 10.96
C GLU A 59 -10.80 -5.49 9.72
N ASN A 60 -9.79 -4.67 9.36
CA ASN A 60 -9.88 -3.78 8.21
C ASN A 60 -9.05 -4.18 6.98
N ASN A 61 -8.41 -5.36 6.97
CA ASN A 61 -7.55 -5.77 5.84
C ASN A 61 -6.43 -4.74 5.55
N CYS A 62 -5.90 -4.13 6.63
CA CYS A 62 -4.89 -3.10 6.57
C CYS A 62 -3.69 -3.42 7.46
N LYS A 63 -2.52 -2.91 7.08
CA LYS A 63 -1.32 -2.82 7.92
C LYS A 63 -1.02 -1.36 8.18
N ALA A 64 -0.73 -1.01 9.43
CA ALA A 64 -0.50 0.37 9.85
C ALA A 64 0.86 0.58 10.52
N LEU A 65 1.35 1.81 10.44
CA LEU A 65 2.59 2.29 11.02
C LEU A 65 2.33 3.60 11.78
N THR A 66 2.99 3.76 12.92
CA THR A 66 3.03 5.01 13.68
C THR A 66 4.47 5.46 13.88
N PRO A 67 4.71 6.73 14.23
CA PRO A 67 6.01 7.13 14.74
C PRO A 67 6.42 6.26 15.93
N THR A 68 7.69 5.89 16.01
CA THR A 68 8.20 4.99 17.06
C THR A 68 7.86 5.51 18.45
N GLY A 69 7.33 4.63 19.29
CA GLY A 69 6.91 4.94 20.66
C GLY A 69 5.52 5.58 20.77
N GLN A 70 4.77 5.71 19.66
CA GLN A 70 3.42 6.27 19.67
C GLN A 70 2.35 5.22 19.34
N THR A 71 1.17 5.42 19.92
CA THR A 71 -0.03 4.62 19.65
C THR A 71 -0.84 5.26 18.53
N PHE A 72 -1.80 4.51 17.96
CA PHE A 72 -2.78 5.09 17.03
C PHE A 72 -3.53 6.29 17.64
N ARG A 73 -3.82 6.21 18.94
CA ARG A 73 -4.55 7.25 19.69
C ARG A 73 -3.72 8.53 19.89
N ASP A 74 -2.40 8.45 19.98
CA ASP A 74 -1.59 9.62 20.32
C ASP A 74 -0.75 10.14 19.15
N ALA A 75 -0.60 9.33 18.09
CA ALA A 75 0.17 9.68 16.91
C ALA A 75 -0.38 10.95 16.21
N PRO A 76 0.49 11.92 15.84
CA PRO A 76 0.09 13.07 15.03
C PRO A 76 -0.25 12.67 13.59
N ALA A 77 0.30 11.56 13.12
CA ALA A 77 0.03 10.96 11.83
C ALA A 77 0.21 9.43 11.87
N VAL A 78 -0.55 8.72 11.04
CA VAL A 78 -0.51 7.27 10.87
C VAL A 78 -0.38 6.99 9.37
N ILE A 79 0.47 6.03 9.02
CA ILE A 79 0.52 5.48 7.65
C ILE A 79 -0.17 4.13 7.69
N TYR A 80 -1.05 3.84 6.75
CA TYR A 80 -1.62 2.50 6.61
C TYR A 80 -1.80 2.13 5.13
N ALA A 81 -1.76 0.84 4.87
CA ALA A 81 -2.00 0.27 3.56
C ALA A 81 -3.06 -0.81 3.68
N CYS A 82 -4.08 -0.76 2.83
CA CYS A 82 -5.19 -1.70 2.81
C CYS A 82 -5.29 -2.37 1.44
N ALA A 83 -5.84 -3.58 1.43
CA ALA A 83 -6.17 -4.29 0.21
C ALA A 83 -7.66 -4.65 0.21
N THR A 84 -8.36 -4.25 -0.84
CA THR A 84 -9.75 -4.62 -1.08
C THR A 84 -9.78 -5.58 -2.24
N ARG A 85 -10.25 -6.80 -2.02
CA ARG A 85 -10.40 -7.77 -3.09
C ARG A 85 -11.42 -7.25 -4.12
N ARG A 86 -11.16 -7.48 -5.40
CA ARG A 86 -12.14 -7.18 -6.47
C ARG A 86 -13.22 -8.27 -6.49
N ASP A 87 -14.13 -8.21 -5.52
CA ASP A 87 -15.32 -9.07 -5.43
C ASP A 87 -16.62 -8.28 -5.22
N GLY A 88 -16.53 -6.96 -5.08
CA GLY A 88 -17.67 -6.03 -4.97
C GLY A 88 -18.06 -5.35 -6.29
N ASP A 89 -18.89 -4.30 -6.18
CA ASP A 89 -19.51 -3.60 -7.32
C ASP A 89 -18.54 -2.81 -8.22
N ALA A 90 -17.28 -2.63 -7.78
CA ALA A 90 -16.27 -1.91 -8.55
C ALA A 90 -15.61 -2.84 -9.59
N ASP A 91 -15.89 -2.59 -10.87
CA ASP A 91 -15.32 -3.35 -11.98
C ASP A 91 -13.86 -3.00 -12.28
N ASP A 92 -13.37 -1.85 -11.87
CA ASP A 92 -11.99 -1.42 -12.10
C ASP A 92 -11.53 -0.39 -11.05
N LEU A 93 -10.27 0.04 -11.17
CA LEU A 93 -9.68 1.02 -10.26
C LEU A 93 -10.42 2.37 -10.29
N ALA A 94 -10.97 2.77 -11.44
CA ALA A 94 -11.69 4.04 -11.55
C ALA A 94 -13.01 3.98 -10.78
N GLY A 95 -13.77 2.89 -10.96
CA GLY A 95 -15.00 2.64 -10.20
C GLY A 95 -14.74 2.48 -8.70
N PHE A 96 -13.65 1.81 -8.31
CA PHE A 96 -13.25 1.70 -6.90
C PHE A 96 -12.96 3.08 -6.30
N LEU A 97 -12.19 3.90 -7.01
CA LEU A 97 -11.84 5.25 -6.58
C LEU A 97 -13.07 6.16 -6.46
N GLU A 98 -13.99 6.10 -7.42
CA GLU A 98 -15.24 6.85 -7.36
C GLU A 98 -16.08 6.45 -6.14
N GLN A 99 -16.23 5.15 -5.90
CA GLN A 99 -17.00 4.63 -4.75
C GLN A 99 -16.37 5.02 -3.41
N ASP A 100 -15.04 4.91 -3.30
CA ASP A 100 -14.32 5.28 -2.08
C ASP A 100 -14.45 6.78 -1.79
N GLN A 101 -14.21 7.63 -2.80
CA GLN A 101 -14.36 9.08 -2.68
C GLN A 101 -15.80 9.50 -2.36
N ALA A 102 -16.80 8.83 -2.94
CA ALA A 102 -18.21 9.10 -2.66
C ALA A 102 -18.57 8.83 -1.19
N LYS A 103 -18.00 7.79 -0.56
CA LYS A 103 -18.20 7.52 0.88
C LYS A 103 -17.64 8.65 1.73
N PHE A 104 -16.40 9.07 1.49
CA PHE A 104 -15.79 10.17 2.24
C PHE A 104 -16.52 11.50 2.04
N LEU A 105 -17.00 11.80 0.83
CA LEU A 105 -17.80 13.00 0.55
C LEU A 105 -19.19 12.95 1.18
N ALA A 106 -19.78 11.77 1.33
CA ALA A 106 -21.05 11.61 2.05
C ALA A 106 -20.88 11.88 3.55
N ASP A 107 -19.76 11.43 4.13
CA ASP A 107 -19.44 11.64 5.55
C ASP A 107 -18.99 13.08 5.86
N ASP A 108 -18.20 13.70 4.98
CA ASP A 108 -17.80 15.11 5.05
C ASP A 108 -18.06 15.84 3.71
N PRO A 109 -19.25 16.44 3.53
CA PRO A 109 -19.57 17.22 2.34
C PRO A 109 -18.68 18.45 2.11
N GLY A 110 -17.89 18.86 3.10
CA GLY A 110 -16.91 19.94 2.99
C GLY A 110 -15.50 19.47 2.59
N LEU A 111 -15.28 18.16 2.46
CA LEU A 111 -14.03 17.57 2.04
C LEU A 111 -13.62 18.09 0.67
N LYS A 112 -12.34 18.45 0.53
CA LYS A 112 -11.75 18.84 -0.75
C LYS A 112 -10.77 17.77 -1.20
N LEU A 113 -10.95 17.31 -2.43
CA LEU A 113 -10.09 16.33 -3.08
C LEU A 113 -9.21 17.05 -4.12
N GLU A 114 -7.89 16.95 -3.97
CA GLU A 114 -6.90 17.49 -4.90
C GLU A 114 -6.12 16.34 -5.54
N ARG A 115 -6.22 16.20 -6.88
CA ARG A 115 -5.42 15.24 -7.64
C ARG A 115 -3.96 15.71 -7.71
N LEU A 116 -3.05 14.89 -7.21
CA LEU A 116 -1.60 15.13 -7.23
C LEU A 116 -0.92 14.30 -8.31
N PRO A 117 0.37 14.49 -8.62
CA PRO A 117 1.12 13.57 -9.47
C PRO A 117 1.14 12.14 -8.93
N ASP A 118 1.20 11.17 -9.83
CA ASP A 118 1.28 9.74 -9.47
C ASP A 118 2.54 9.42 -8.65
N MET A 119 2.41 8.42 -7.78
CA MET A 119 3.54 7.86 -7.06
C MET A 119 3.93 6.51 -7.63
N ALA A 120 5.20 6.33 -7.97
CA ALA A 120 5.72 5.03 -8.37
C ALA A 120 5.93 4.14 -7.14
N THR A 121 5.62 2.86 -7.29
CA THR A 121 6.03 1.78 -6.39
C THR A 121 7.20 1.01 -6.99
N ALA A 122 7.82 0.10 -6.25
CA ALA A 122 8.85 -0.77 -6.78
C ALA A 122 8.30 -1.90 -7.67
N ALA A 123 7.00 -2.21 -7.62
CA ALA A 123 6.40 -3.28 -8.44
C ALA A 123 4.96 -3.06 -8.93
N ALA A 124 4.06 -2.50 -8.12
CA ALA A 124 2.64 -2.32 -8.44
C ALA A 124 2.33 -1.17 -9.43
N GLY A 125 3.36 -0.68 -10.14
CA GLY A 125 3.22 0.43 -11.09
C GLY A 125 3.01 1.78 -10.40
N ALA A 126 2.39 2.71 -11.14
CA ALA A 126 2.09 4.05 -10.67
C ALA A 126 0.73 4.09 -9.95
N LEU A 127 0.69 4.73 -8.79
CA LEU A 127 -0.50 4.92 -7.98
C LEU A 127 -1.12 6.29 -8.22
N THR A 128 -2.44 6.32 -8.36
CA THR A 128 -3.23 7.56 -8.47
C THR A 128 -3.32 8.22 -7.10
N VAL A 129 -2.86 9.47 -6.98
CA VAL A 129 -2.73 10.14 -5.66
C VAL A 129 -3.67 11.33 -5.51
N TYR A 130 -4.34 11.38 -4.36
CA TYR A 130 -5.17 12.49 -3.93
C TYR A 130 -4.73 13.02 -2.57
N ARG A 131 -4.73 14.34 -2.42
CA ARG A 131 -4.77 14.98 -1.10
C ARG A 131 -6.23 15.22 -0.73
N GLN A 132 -6.60 14.82 0.48
CA GLN A 132 -7.90 15.10 1.06
C GLN A 132 -7.76 16.13 2.17
N THR A 133 -8.43 17.28 2.01
CA THR A 133 -8.46 18.34 3.01
C THR A 133 -9.84 18.34 3.68
N PRO A 134 -9.92 18.10 5.00
CA PRO A 134 -11.20 17.96 5.69
C PRO A 134 -11.95 19.30 5.72
N GLY A 135 -13.27 19.23 5.56
CA GLY A 135 -14.17 20.36 5.72
C GLY A 135 -14.44 20.69 7.19
N LYS A 136 -14.50 19.67 8.05
CA LYS A 136 -14.73 19.81 9.50
C LYS A 136 -14.04 18.71 10.29
N GLY A 137 -13.20 19.05 11.27
CA GLY A 137 -12.78 18.21 12.40
C GLY A 137 -12.17 16.82 12.11
N ALA A 138 -12.09 16.40 10.85
CA ALA A 138 -11.57 15.14 10.38
C ALA A 138 -10.06 15.24 10.09
N ASN A 139 -9.46 14.12 9.71
CA ASN A 139 -8.04 14.05 9.41
C ASN A 139 -7.73 14.66 8.04
N TRP A 140 -6.51 15.17 7.92
CA TRP A 140 -5.87 15.51 6.66
C TRP A 140 -5.27 14.24 6.08
N GLU A 141 -5.52 13.97 4.80
CA GLU A 141 -5.06 12.72 4.20
C GLU A 141 -4.29 12.93 2.90
N LEU A 142 -3.32 12.04 2.67
CA LEU A 142 -2.69 11.81 1.39
C LEU A 142 -2.91 10.33 1.05
N VAL A 143 -3.71 10.09 0.02
CA VAL A 143 -4.17 8.76 -0.36
C VAL A 143 -3.63 8.41 -1.74
N ALA A 144 -3.04 7.23 -1.87
CA ALA A 144 -2.58 6.68 -3.14
C ALA A 144 -3.33 5.37 -3.42
N TYR A 145 -3.92 5.28 -4.61
CA TYR A 145 -4.74 4.18 -5.07
C TYR A 145 -4.02 3.40 -6.17
N GLY A 146 -4.09 2.09 -6.10
CA GLY A 146 -3.54 1.20 -7.11
C GLY A 146 -4.38 -0.04 -7.32
N GLN A 147 -3.96 -0.83 -8.28
CA GLN A 147 -4.51 -2.15 -8.53
C GLN A 147 -3.35 -3.10 -8.78
N GLU A 148 -3.43 -4.29 -8.21
CA GLU A 148 -2.50 -5.37 -8.52
C GLU A 148 -3.21 -6.72 -8.60
N ASN A 149 -2.52 -7.68 -9.20
CA ASN A 149 -2.93 -9.07 -9.16
C ASN A 149 -1.92 -9.82 -8.29
N ASP A 150 -2.42 -10.67 -7.40
CA ASP A 150 -1.54 -11.57 -6.66
C ASP A 150 -1.06 -12.76 -7.51
N ALA A 151 -0.24 -13.60 -6.91
CA ALA A 151 0.31 -14.80 -7.56
C ALA A 151 -0.77 -15.83 -7.97
N ASP A 152 -1.96 -15.79 -7.35
CA ASP A 152 -3.08 -16.68 -7.64
C ASP A 152 -4.02 -16.08 -8.72
N GLY A 153 -3.70 -14.89 -9.26
CA GLY A 153 -4.50 -14.18 -10.25
C GLY A 153 -5.68 -13.41 -9.66
N GLN A 154 -5.76 -13.27 -8.34
CA GLN A 154 -6.78 -12.46 -7.68
C GLN A 154 -6.40 -10.98 -7.78
N THR A 155 -7.34 -10.17 -8.26
CA THR A 155 -7.17 -8.70 -8.29
C THR A 155 -7.51 -8.08 -6.94
N PHE A 156 -6.65 -7.15 -6.50
CA PHE A 156 -6.84 -6.30 -5.34
C PHE A 156 -6.74 -4.83 -5.74
N PHE A 157 -7.61 -4.01 -5.17
CA PHE A 157 -7.43 -2.57 -5.11
C PHE A 157 -6.63 -2.22 -3.85
N LEU A 158 -5.60 -1.39 -4.04
CA LEU A 158 -4.69 -0.95 -2.99
C LEU A 158 -5.02 0.46 -2.58
N THR A 159 -5.01 0.72 -1.28
CA THR A 159 -5.13 2.06 -0.73
C THR A 159 -4.01 2.30 0.27
N PHE A 160 -3.08 3.20 -0.04
CA PHE A 160 -2.04 3.68 0.88
C PHE A 160 -2.43 5.04 1.39
N VAL A 161 -2.56 5.20 2.70
CA VAL A 161 -2.99 6.45 3.32
C VAL A 161 -1.92 6.93 4.29
N LEU A 162 -1.60 8.21 4.20
CA LEU A 162 -1.06 8.99 5.32
C LEU A 162 -2.21 9.83 5.87
N SER A 163 -2.66 9.52 7.08
CA SER A 163 -3.72 10.24 7.78
C SER A 163 -3.12 11.02 8.95
N ALA A 164 -3.42 12.32 9.04
CA ALA A 164 -2.79 13.23 10.00
C ALA A 164 -3.81 14.17 10.65
N ARG A 165 -3.56 14.54 11.90
CA ARG A 165 -4.47 15.41 12.68
C ARG A 165 -4.42 16.89 12.30
N SER A 166 -3.43 17.27 11.52
CA SER A 166 -3.24 18.63 11.03
C SER A 166 -2.49 18.62 9.69
N SER A 167 -2.62 19.71 8.94
CA SER A 167 -1.84 19.91 7.71
C SER A 167 -0.33 19.89 7.99
N GLU A 168 0.12 20.47 9.10
CA GLU A 168 1.52 20.47 9.49
C GLU A 168 2.04 19.04 9.78
N ALA A 169 1.25 18.22 10.46
CA ALA A 169 1.60 16.83 10.73
C ALA A 169 1.62 16.00 9.43
N LEU A 170 0.70 16.27 8.50
CA LEU A 170 0.71 15.68 7.16
C LEU A 170 2.03 16.00 6.46
N ASP A 171 2.37 17.28 6.35
CA ASP A 171 3.55 17.75 5.62
C ASP A 171 4.86 17.20 6.21
N LYS A 172 5.00 17.16 7.54
CA LYS A 172 6.16 16.57 8.22
C LYS A 172 6.30 15.07 7.96
N SER A 173 5.20 14.36 7.70
CA SER A 173 5.17 12.90 7.57
C SER A 173 5.21 12.43 6.11
N GLN A 174 5.07 13.33 5.13
CA GLN A 174 5.04 12.97 3.71
C GLN A 174 6.28 12.21 3.24
N ALA A 175 7.48 12.56 3.73
CA ALA A 175 8.71 11.88 3.32
C ALA A 175 8.73 10.40 3.75
N ALA A 176 8.26 10.11 4.97
CA ALA A 176 8.14 8.74 5.48
C ALA A 176 7.10 7.96 4.68
N TYR A 177 5.93 8.56 4.41
CA TYR A 177 4.89 7.95 3.58
C TYR A 177 5.38 7.61 2.17
N ARG A 178 6.07 8.54 1.50
CA ARG A 178 6.65 8.30 0.17
C ARG A 178 7.69 7.17 0.20
N THR A 179 8.46 7.05 1.27
CA THR A 179 9.41 5.95 1.45
C THR A 179 8.67 4.61 1.52
N VAL A 180 7.53 4.54 2.24
CA VAL A 180 6.70 3.33 2.31
C VAL A 180 6.17 2.96 0.93
N VAL A 181 5.53 3.91 0.24
CA VAL A 181 4.92 3.67 -1.08
C VAL A 181 5.98 3.23 -2.11
N ALA A 182 7.13 3.92 -2.16
CA ALA A 182 8.20 3.59 -3.09
C ALA A 182 8.83 2.22 -2.81
N ALA A 183 8.82 1.75 -1.55
CA ALA A 183 9.35 0.45 -1.17
C ALA A 183 8.39 -0.71 -1.44
N TYR A 184 7.11 -0.44 -1.72
CA TYR A 184 6.11 -1.48 -1.96
C TYR A 184 6.40 -2.29 -3.23
N ARG A 185 6.30 -3.63 -3.12
CA ARG A 185 6.68 -4.60 -4.15
C ARG A 185 5.57 -5.63 -4.40
#